data_AF-A0A197SS73-F1
#
_entry.id   AF-A0A197SS73-F1
#
_cell.length_a   1.000
_cell.length_b   1.000
_cell.length_c   1.000
_cell.angle_alpha   90.00
_cell.angle_beta   90.00
_cell.angle_gamma   90.00
#
_symmetry.space_group_name_H-M   'P 1'
#
loop_
_entity.id
_entity.type
_entity.pdbx_description
1 polymer ?
#
loop_
_entity_poly.entity_id
_entity_poly.type
_entity_poly.pdbx_seq_one_letter_code
_entity_poly.pdbx_strand_id
1 'polypeptide(L)'
;MRERADFLMARTYREFPAYARQREEPFDWDTDGCSPPTPRSWARAFQDACVIHDFGYRNYGGQRLRLDPTEARRKSIDDRLLEEMLRICTDRPGTLPNCPGTARTMYQVVRLYGGSAFNGA
;
A
#
# COMPACT_ATOMS: atom_id res chain seq x y z
N MET A 1 17.61 -5.27 7.64
CA MET A 1 16.45 -4.34 7.64
C MET A 1 15.58 -4.51 6.40
N ARG A 2 16.11 -4.33 5.19
CA ARG A 2 15.34 -4.52 3.93
C ARG A 2 14.66 -5.89 3.84
N GLU A 3 15.35 -6.98 4.17
CA GLU A 3 14.75 -8.33 4.17
C GLU A 3 13.54 -8.45 5.11
N ARG A 4 13.58 -7.80 6.27
CA ARG A 4 12.46 -7.79 7.21
C ARG A 4 11.30 -6.96 6.67
N ALA A 5 11.58 -5.82 6.02
CA ALA A 5 10.55 -5.08 5.29
C ALA A 5 9.96 -5.89 4.13
N ASP A 6 10.78 -6.63 3.39
CA ASP A 6 10.34 -7.49 2.27
C ASP A 6 9.43 -8.61 2.80
N PHE A 7 9.79 -9.21 3.93
CA PHE A 7 8.95 -10.18 4.62
C PHE A 7 7.58 -9.60 5.02
N LEU A 8 7.55 -8.35 5.51
CA LEU A 8 6.33 -7.65 5.90
C LEU A 8 5.48 -7.30 4.68
N MET A 9 6.08 -6.76 3.61
CA MET A 9 5.41 -6.43 2.34
C MET A 9 4.80 -7.67 1.64
N ALA A 10 5.37 -8.85 1.88
CA ALA A 10 4.84 -10.11 1.38
C ALA A 10 3.60 -10.61 2.12
N ARG A 11 3.19 -9.98 3.24
CA ARG A 11 1.97 -10.35 3.95
C ARG A 11 0.74 -9.88 3.18
N THR A 12 -0.32 -10.66 3.23
CA THR A 12 -1.62 -10.26 2.67
C THR A 12 -2.31 -9.20 3.54
N TYR A 13 -3.34 -8.54 3.01
CA TYR A 13 -4.16 -7.57 3.74
C TYR A 13 -4.78 -8.15 5.01
N ARG A 14 -4.95 -9.48 5.10
CA ARG A 14 -5.44 -10.17 6.31
C ARG A 14 -4.36 -10.33 7.38
N GLU A 15 -3.13 -10.56 6.97
CA GLU A 15 -2.02 -10.90 7.87
C GLU A 15 -1.26 -9.65 8.35
N PHE A 16 -1.04 -8.69 7.44
CA PHE A 16 -0.25 -7.48 7.71
C PHE A 16 -0.69 -6.73 8.97
N PRO A 17 -1.99 -6.56 9.28
CA PRO A 17 -2.42 -5.86 10.49
C PRO A 17 -1.89 -6.48 11.80
N ALA A 18 -1.64 -7.80 11.84
CA ALA A 18 -1.06 -8.44 13.02
C ALA A 18 0.39 -8.03 13.27
N TYR A 19 1.13 -7.72 12.21
CA TYR A 19 2.49 -7.19 12.30
C TYR A 19 2.48 -5.67 12.55
N ALA A 20 1.61 -4.92 11.87
CA ALA A 20 1.52 -3.48 12.04
C ALA A 20 1.21 -3.06 13.49
N ARG A 21 0.39 -3.85 14.21
CA ARG A 21 0.10 -3.63 15.64
C ARG A 21 1.32 -3.78 16.55
N GLN A 22 2.35 -4.51 16.12
CA GLN A 22 3.57 -4.70 16.92
C GLN A 22 4.48 -3.47 16.86
N ARG A 23 4.30 -2.58 15.87
CA ARG A 23 5.05 -1.33 15.72
C ARG A 23 6.57 -1.59 15.81
N GLU A 24 7.03 -2.61 15.10
CA GLU A 24 8.43 -3.03 15.13
C GLU A 24 9.35 -1.90 14.67
N GLU A 25 10.18 -1.41 15.57
CA GLU A 25 11.24 -0.44 15.25
C GLU A 25 12.36 -1.13 14.44
N PRO A 26 13.00 -0.44 13.48
CA PRO A 26 12.91 0.99 13.26
C PRO A 26 11.98 1.33 12.10
N PHE A 27 10.89 0.60 11.81
CA PHE A 27 10.04 0.91 10.64
C PHE A 27 9.07 2.06 10.89
N ASP A 28 8.77 2.82 9.83
CA ASP A 28 7.69 3.81 9.85
C ASP A 28 6.35 3.09 9.61
N TRP A 29 5.51 3.07 10.63
CA TRP A 29 4.18 2.46 10.63
C TRP A 29 3.05 3.49 10.54
N ASP A 30 3.36 4.76 10.31
CA ASP A 30 2.36 5.79 10.09
C ASP A 30 1.61 5.52 8.77
N THR A 31 0.32 5.81 8.77
CA THR A 31 -0.58 5.55 7.63
C THR A 31 -1.80 6.44 7.74
N ASP A 32 -2.16 7.09 6.64
CA ASP A 32 -3.43 7.78 6.46
C ASP A 32 -4.45 6.89 5.73
N GLY A 33 -4.07 5.65 5.43
CA GLY A 33 -4.88 4.70 4.67
C GLY A 33 -4.93 5.09 3.21
N CYS A 34 -6.11 5.10 2.61
CA CYS A 34 -6.23 5.55 1.23
C CYS A 34 -6.31 7.09 1.19
N SER A 35 -5.18 7.74 0.91
CA SER A 35 -5.05 9.21 0.89
C SER A 35 -6.12 9.91 0.01
N PRO A 36 -6.55 11.13 0.36
CA PRO A 36 -7.41 11.95 -0.50
C PRO A 36 -6.81 12.21 -1.89
N PRO A 37 -7.63 12.39 -2.94
CA PRO A 37 -9.08 12.54 -2.95
C PRO A 37 -9.86 11.21 -3.10
N THR A 38 -9.34 10.09 -2.60
CA THR A 38 -10.01 8.78 -2.72
C THR A 38 -11.45 8.81 -2.17
N PRO A 39 -12.47 8.40 -2.95
CA PRO A 39 -13.85 8.33 -2.47
C PRO A 39 -13.98 7.48 -1.21
N ARG A 40 -14.78 7.91 -0.22
CA ARG A 40 -14.92 7.23 1.08
C ARG A 40 -15.28 5.74 0.97
N SER A 41 -16.11 5.37 0.00
CA SER A 41 -16.48 3.97 -0.24
C SER A 41 -15.28 3.13 -0.69
N TRP A 42 -14.42 3.70 -1.54
CA TRP A 42 -13.20 3.05 -2.03
C TRP A 42 -12.17 2.94 -0.93
N ALA A 43 -11.97 4.03 -0.18
CA ALA A 43 -11.08 4.04 0.99
C ALA A 43 -11.50 2.96 2.00
N ARG A 44 -12.79 2.88 2.33
CA ARG A 44 -13.32 1.84 3.24
C ARG A 44 -13.12 0.43 2.68
N ALA A 45 -13.30 0.23 1.37
CA ALA A 45 -13.15 -1.08 0.75
C ALA A 45 -11.69 -1.57 0.75
N PHE A 46 -10.74 -0.67 0.52
CA PHE A 46 -9.34 -1.00 0.27
C PHE A 46 -8.38 -0.54 1.37
N GLN A 47 -8.88 -0.09 2.52
CA GLN A 47 -8.09 0.40 3.65
C GLN A 47 -6.89 -0.50 3.96
N ASP A 48 -7.11 -1.81 4.13
CA ASP A 48 -6.06 -2.75 4.51
C ASP A 48 -4.95 -2.87 3.43
N ALA A 49 -5.29 -2.70 2.15
CA ALA A 49 -4.31 -2.70 1.05
C ALA A 49 -3.53 -1.37 0.99
N CYS A 50 -4.20 -0.24 1.22
CA CYS A 50 -3.55 1.08 1.30
C CYS A 50 -2.56 1.16 2.47
N VAL A 51 -2.88 0.56 3.63
CA VAL A 51 -1.96 0.49 4.77
C VAL A 51 -0.65 -0.24 4.43
N ILE A 52 -0.71 -1.31 3.62
CA ILE A 52 0.50 -2.01 3.13
C ILE A 52 1.30 -1.10 2.17
N HIS A 53 0.60 -0.38 1.30
CA HIS A 53 1.20 0.55 0.34
C HIS A 53 1.96 1.69 1.04
N ASP A 54 1.34 2.31 2.05
CA ASP A 54 1.94 3.37 2.87
C ASP A 54 3.22 2.90 3.55
N PHE A 55 3.18 1.70 4.16
CA PHE A 55 4.37 1.10 4.76
C PHE A 55 5.50 0.96 3.72
N GLY A 56 5.18 0.48 2.52
CA GLY A 56 6.13 0.39 1.42
C GLY A 56 6.73 1.76 1.07
N TYR A 57 5.88 2.76 0.86
CA TYR A 57 6.31 4.11 0.47
C TYR A 57 7.20 4.77 1.51
N ARG A 58 6.84 4.68 2.79
CA ARG A 58 7.54 5.33 3.89
C ARG A 58 8.88 4.68 4.23
N ASN A 59 9.01 3.36 4.03
CA ASN A 59 10.20 2.62 4.41
C ASN A 59 11.17 2.37 3.25
N TYR A 60 10.69 2.08 2.04
CA TYR A 60 11.58 1.88 0.88
C TYR A 60 11.96 3.19 0.22
N GLY A 61 11.00 4.10 0.13
CA GLY A 61 11.22 5.49 -0.19
C GLY A 61 11.29 6.34 1.07
N GLY A 62 10.55 7.45 1.06
CA GLY A 62 10.43 8.37 2.18
C GLY A 62 11.72 9.11 2.50
N GLN A 63 11.75 9.74 3.67
CA GLN A 63 12.88 10.57 4.11
C GLN A 63 13.84 9.83 5.07
N ARG A 64 13.39 8.73 5.69
CA ARG A 64 14.12 8.11 6.82
C ARG A 64 14.93 6.89 6.41
N LEU A 65 14.29 5.72 6.26
CA LEU A 65 15.03 4.47 6.03
C LEU A 65 15.51 4.29 4.60
N ARG A 66 14.74 4.74 3.60
CA ARG A 66 15.10 4.70 2.17
C ARG A 66 15.70 3.36 1.75
N LEU A 67 15.04 2.26 2.11
CA LEU A 67 15.59 0.91 1.94
C LEU A 67 15.87 0.55 0.47
N ASP A 68 15.17 1.17 -0.49
CA ASP A 68 15.36 1.01 -1.94
C ASP A 68 14.56 2.10 -2.70
N PRO A 69 15.07 3.34 -2.80
CA PRO A 69 14.34 4.49 -3.33
C PRO A 69 14.44 4.54 -4.87
N THR A 70 14.05 3.44 -5.53
CA THR A 70 14.09 3.30 -6.99
C THR A 70 12.69 3.25 -7.59
N GLU A 71 12.53 3.71 -8.83
CA GLU A 71 11.25 3.60 -9.55
C GLU A 71 10.82 2.14 -9.76
N ALA A 72 11.77 1.21 -9.89
CA ALA A 72 11.48 -0.22 -9.95
C ALA A 72 10.83 -0.71 -8.64
N ARG A 73 11.37 -0.29 -7.49
CA ARG A 73 10.78 -0.60 -6.19
C ARG A 73 9.42 0.06 -6.00
N ARG A 74 9.27 1.35 -6.35
CA ARG A 74 7.98 2.05 -6.32
C ARG A 74 6.93 1.30 -7.13
N LYS A 75 7.27 0.89 -8.35
CA LYS A 75 6.39 0.08 -9.20
C LYS A 75 6.01 -1.23 -8.51
N SER A 76 6.95 -1.96 -7.90
CA SER A 76 6.63 -3.22 -7.21
C SER A 76 5.68 -3.04 -6.02
N ILE A 77 5.78 -1.90 -5.30
CA ILE A 77 4.86 -1.56 -4.21
C ILE A 77 3.47 -1.20 -4.76
N ASP A 78 3.40 -0.44 -5.85
CA ASP A 78 2.15 -0.14 -6.53
C ASP A 78 1.48 -1.40 -7.11
N ASP A 79 2.26 -2.32 -7.68
CA ASP A 79 1.78 -3.62 -8.15
C ASP A 79 1.20 -4.45 -6.98
N ARG A 80 1.86 -4.41 -5.81
CA ARG A 80 1.38 -5.08 -4.59
C ARG A 80 0.05 -4.48 -4.10
N LEU A 81 -0.12 -3.16 -4.16
CA LEU A 81 -1.40 -2.50 -3.88
C LEU A 81 -2.51 -3.05 -4.80
N LEU A 82 -2.25 -3.12 -6.11
CA LEU A 82 -3.22 -3.69 -7.06
C LEU A 82 -3.57 -5.14 -6.73
N GLU A 83 -2.56 -5.98 -6.45
CA GLU A 83 -2.75 -7.38 -6.11
C GLU A 83 -3.67 -7.55 -4.89
N GLU A 84 -3.40 -6.81 -3.81
CA GLU A 84 -4.18 -6.93 -2.58
C GLU A 84 -5.59 -6.34 -2.72
N MET A 85 -5.77 -5.24 -3.48
CA MET A 85 -7.12 -4.76 -3.81
C MET A 85 -7.92 -5.79 -4.61
N LEU A 86 -7.29 -6.45 -5.60
CA LEU A 86 -7.94 -7.53 -6.36
C LEU A 86 -8.26 -8.74 -5.48
N ARG A 87 -7.37 -9.08 -4.53
CA ARG A 87 -7.61 -10.13 -3.53
C ARG A 87 -8.82 -9.80 -2.66
N ILE A 88 -8.93 -8.56 -2.17
CA ILE A 88 -10.11 -8.07 -1.44
C ILE A 88 -11.37 -8.21 -2.29
N CYS A 89 -11.33 -7.86 -3.58
CA CYS A 89 -12.49 -8.00 -4.45
C CYS A 89 -12.97 -9.45 -4.60
N THR A 90 -12.04 -10.41 -4.65
CA THR A 90 -12.36 -11.85 -4.70
C THR A 90 -12.87 -12.36 -3.36
N ASP A 91 -12.22 -11.97 -2.28
CA ASP A 91 -12.53 -12.42 -0.91
C ASP A 91 -13.82 -11.84 -0.34
N ARG A 92 -14.18 -10.62 -0.76
CA ARG A 92 -15.32 -9.84 -0.26
C ARG A 92 -16.17 -9.35 -1.45
N PRO A 93 -16.84 -10.28 -2.17
CA PRO A 93 -17.67 -9.90 -3.31
C PRO A 93 -18.77 -8.93 -2.89
N GLY A 94 -19.07 -7.95 -3.75
CA GLY A 94 -20.09 -6.93 -3.48
C GLY A 94 -19.65 -5.76 -2.61
N THR A 95 -18.39 -5.70 -2.16
CA THR A 95 -17.86 -4.55 -1.38
C THR A 95 -17.95 -3.22 -2.16
N LEU A 96 -17.79 -3.27 -3.49
CA LEU A 96 -17.93 -2.14 -4.39
C LEU A 96 -18.58 -2.57 -5.71
N PRO A 97 -19.38 -1.70 -6.35
CA PRO A 97 -19.73 -1.85 -7.76
C PRO A 97 -18.46 -1.89 -8.60
N ASN A 98 -18.29 -2.94 -9.41
CA ASN A 98 -17.08 -3.16 -10.22
C ASN A 98 -15.77 -3.00 -9.43
N CYS A 99 -15.66 -3.71 -8.30
CA CYS A 99 -14.47 -3.68 -7.43
C CYS A 99 -13.14 -3.84 -8.19
N PRO A 100 -12.97 -4.80 -9.12
CA PRO A 100 -11.72 -4.94 -9.88
C PRO A 100 -11.41 -3.74 -10.79
N GLY A 101 -12.43 -3.10 -11.35
CA GLY A 101 -12.27 -1.86 -12.11
C GLY A 101 -11.76 -0.73 -11.24
N THR A 102 -12.34 -0.57 -10.05
CA THR A 102 -11.91 0.44 -9.07
C THR A 102 -10.46 0.23 -8.63
N ALA A 103 -10.07 -1.02 -8.34
CA ALA A 103 -8.70 -1.38 -7.99
C ALA A 103 -7.70 -0.95 -9.08
N ARG A 104 -8.01 -1.22 -10.36
CA ARG A 104 -7.18 -0.80 -11.49
C ARG A 104 -7.07 0.72 -11.62
N THR A 105 -8.17 1.45 -11.37
CA THR A 105 -8.14 2.92 -11.36
C THR A 105 -7.22 3.46 -10.26
N MET A 106 -7.32 2.95 -9.03
CA MET A 106 -6.45 3.39 -7.93
C MET A 106 -4.97 3.09 -8.21
N TYR A 107 -4.67 1.92 -8.78
CA TYR A 107 -3.31 1.61 -9.24
C TYR A 107 -2.78 2.63 -10.25
N GLN A 108 -3.58 2.98 -11.27
CA GLN A 108 -3.18 3.99 -12.26
C GLN A 108 -2.90 5.36 -11.63
N VAL A 109 -3.73 5.78 -10.66
CA VAL A 109 -3.55 7.04 -9.94
C VAL A 109 -2.21 7.07 -9.19
N VAL A 110 -1.86 6.04 -8.41
CA VAL A 110 -0.59 6.03 -7.67
C VAL A 110 0.62 5.92 -8.60
N ARG A 111 0.52 5.19 -9.72
CA ARG A 111 1.58 5.14 -10.73
C ARG A 111 1.89 6.52 -11.30
N LEU A 112 0.85 7.30 -11.62
CA LEU A 112 0.97 8.63 -12.22
C LEU A 112 1.39 9.70 -11.22
N TYR A 113 0.85 9.69 -10.00
CA TYR A 113 0.96 10.83 -9.07
C TYR A 113 1.70 10.52 -7.76
N GLY A 114 1.98 9.27 -7.44
CA GLY A 114 2.63 8.87 -6.17
C GLY A 114 4.13 9.16 -6.09
N GLY A 115 4.75 9.69 -7.14
CA GLY A 115 6.21 9.85 -7.22
C GLY A 115 6.78 10.76 -6.14
N SER A 116 6.18 11.93 -5.90
CA SER A 116 6.67 12.89 -4.90
C SER A 116 6.62 12.30 -3.49
N ALA A 117 5.50 11.66 -3.12
CA ALA A 117 5.33 11.01 -1.82
C ALA A 117 6.36 9.88 -1.61
N PHE A 118 6.58 9.03 -2.62
CA PHE A 118 7.58 7.97 -2.54
C PHE A 118 8.99 8.51 -2.35
N ASN A 119 9.35 9.59 -3.04
CA ASN A 119 10.70 10.14 -2.96
C ASN A 119 10.98 10.95 -1.69
N GLY A 120 9.95 11.20 -0.87
CA GLY A 120 10.04 11.99 0.36
C GLY A 120 10.18 13.48 0.09
N ALA A 121 9.62 13.97 -1.01
CA ALA A 121 9.59 15.40 -1.37
C ALA A 121 8.51 16.16 -0.60
#